data_AF-A0A6A1VAF7-F1
#
_entry.id   AF-A0A6A1VAF7-F1
#
_cell.length_a   1.000
_cell.length_b   1.000
_cell.length_c   1.000
_cell.angle_alpha   90.00
_cell.angle_beta   90.00
_cell.angle_gamma   90.00
#
_symmetry.space_group_name_H-M   'P 1'
#
loop_
_entity.id
_entity.type
_entity.pdbx_description
1 polymer ?
#
loop_
_entity_poly.entity_id
_entity_poly.type
_entity_poly.pdbx_seq_one_letter_code
_entity_poly.pdbx_strand_id
1 'polypeptide(L)'
;MDMALTLFFLFLLAQAWSVRPHQPKNIFILAGQSNMAGRGGVVNDTITGIVTWDGIVPPQCQPNPFILRLSANLTWVLAHEPLHADIDANKTMELDRAWLLLTPFGQRQTFGVIGLVALASGRSVAFIDTVREAQLGIDLLNLRTVDAKGLPLQPDTLHLSTPAQVRLGEKLAETYLQFLPSGPISSPTPPLVWCRKLL
;
A
#
# COMPACT_ATOMS: atom_id res chain seq x y z
N MET A 1 -3.20 -43.43 32.31
CA MET A 1 -3.69 -42.71 31.13
C MET A 1 -3.45 -43.60 29.93
N ASP A 2 -4.49 -43.85 29.15
CA ASP A 2 -4.47 -44.78 28.01
C ASP A 2 -3.50 -44.26 26.92
N MET A 3 -2.60 -45.13 26.43
CA MET A 3 -1.64 -44.79 25.37
C MET A 3 -2.34 -44.25 24.12
N ALA A 4 -3.55 -44.73 23.83
CA ALA A 4 -4.35 -44.27 22.70
C ALA A 4 -4.77 -42.80 22.85
N LEU A 5 -5.09 -42.37 24.07
CA LEU A 5 -5.48 -41.00 24.35
C LEU A 5 -4.30 -40.04 24.20
N THR A 6 -3.11 -40.44 24.66
CA THR A 6 -1.88 -39.65 24.49
C THR A 6 -1.49 -39.49 23.03
N LEU A 7 -1.60 -40.56 22.22
CA LEU A 7 -1.32 -40.51 20.79
C LEU A 7 -2.33 -39.64 20.02
N PHE A 8 -3.60 -39.65 20.42
CA PHE A 8 -4.63 -38.79 19.84
C PHE A 8 -4.36 -37.31 20.10
N PHE A 9 -3.98 -36.93 21.34
CA PHE A 9 -3.59 -35.55 21.64
C PHE A 9 -2.32 -35.11 20.91
N LEU A 10 -1.32 -35.98 20.77
CA LEU A 10 -0.12 -35.69 19.98
C LEU A 10 -0.44 -35.51 18.49
N PHE A 11 -1.38 -36.30 17.94
CA PHE A 11 -1.84 -36.14 16.57
C PHE A 11 -2.58 -34.81 16.37
N LEU A 12 -3.48 -34.43 17.28
CA LEU A 12 -4.15 -33.12 17.24
C LEU A 12 -3.16 -31.94 17.33
N LEU A 13 -2.15 -32.03 18.20
CA LEU A 13 -1.09 -31.03 18.31
C LEU A 13 -0.23 -30.96 17.03
N ALA A 14 0.05 -32.11 16.38
CA ALA A 14 0.77 -32.15 15.11
C ALA A 14 -0.03 -31.55 13.95
N GLN A 15 -1.36 -31.73 13.92
CA GLN A 15 -2.24 -31.10 12.92
C GLN A 15 -2.39 -29.59 13.15
N ALA A 16 -2.28 -29.10 14.39
CA ALA A 16 -2.31 -27.68 14.70
C ALA A 16 -1.09 -26.91 14.19
N TRP A 17 0.04 -27.59 13.96
CA TRP A 17 1.31 -26.96 13.52
C TRP A 17 1.45 -26.82 12.00
N SER A 18 0.56 -27.44 11.21
CA SER A 18 0.67 -27.44 9.74
C SER A 18 -0.19 -26.37 9.04
N VAL A 19 -0.54 -25.28 9.73
CA VAL A 19 -1.00 -24.06 9.05
C VAL A 19 0.24 -23.25 8.68
N ARG A 20 0.85 -23.57 7.53
CA ARG A 20 1.87 -22.67 6.98
C ARG A 20 1.19 -21.34 6.68
N PRO A 21 1.70 -20.19 7.17
CA PRO A 21 1.18 -18.91 6.76
C PRO A 21 1.26 -18.84 5.23
N HIS A 22 0.12 -18.56 4.60
CA HIS A 22 0.06 -18.45 3.15
C HIS A 22 1.01 -17.33 2.74
N GLN A 23 2.08 -17.68 2.01
CA GLN A 23 2.97 -16.69 1.44
C GLN A 23 2.17 -15.86 0.41
N PRO A 24 2.33 -14.53 0.40
CA PRO A 24 1.63 -13.69 -0.56
C PRO A 24 2.10 -14.02 -1.98
N LYS A 25 1.15 -14.13 -2.91
CA LYS A 25 1.43 -14.39 -4.33
C LYS A 25 1.76 -13.11 -5.11
N ASN A 26 1.26 -11.97 -4.62
CA ASN A 26 1.47 -10.65 -5.18
C ASN A 26 2.00 -9.75 -4.06
N ILE A 27 3.10 -9.04 -4.32
CA ILE A 27 3.73 -8.14 -3.36
C ILE A 27 3.65 -6.71 -3.90
N PHE A 28 3.15 -5.80 -3.07
CA PHE A 28 3.16 -4.37 -3.35
C PHE A 28 4.12 -3.69 -2.39
N ILE A 29 4.96 -2.80 -2.93
CA ILE A 29 5.86 -1.97 -2.14
C ILE A 29 5.16 -0.63 -1.94
N LEU A 30 4.87 -0.29 -0.70
CA LEU A 30 4.41 1.04 -0.30
C LEU A 30 5.63 1.83 0.17
N ALA A 31 5.98 2.88 -0.55
CA ALA A 31 7.16 3.70 -0.25
C ALA A 31 6.88 5.16 -0.58
N GLY A 32 7.38 6.06 0.26
CA GLY A 32 7.20 7.50 0.12
C GLY A 32 7.43 8.23 1.43
N GLN A 33 6.89 9.44 1.54
CA GLN A 33 6.93 10.26 2.75
C GLN A 33 5.67 10.07 3.61
N SER A 34 5.40 11.00 4.53
CA SER A 34 4.32 10.89 5.54
C SER A 34 2.93 10.61 4.99
N ASN A 35 2.59 11.04 3.76
CA ASN A 35 1.31 10.72 3.14
C ASN A 35 1.20 9.27 2.60
N MET A 36 2.32 8.55 2.43
CA MET A 36 2.37 7.10 2.12
C MET A 36 2.79 6.25 3.33
N ALA A 37 3.18 6.90 4.42
CA ALA A 37 3.27 6.28 5.75
C ALA A 37 2.01 6.55 6.59
N GLY A 38 1.06 7.29 6.00
CA GLY A 38 -0.25 7.53 6.55
C GLY A 38 -0.34 8.54 7.70
N ARG A 39 -1.21 9.55 7.62
CA ARG A 39 -1.47 10.55 8.69
C ARG A 39 -2.95 10.93 8.84
N GLY A 40 -3.83 10.12 8.27
CA GLY A 40 -5.28 10.35 8.34
C GLY A 40 -5.79 10.03 9.74
N GLY A 41 -6.46 10.99 10.39
CA GLY A 41 -6.96 10.82 11.75
C GLY A 41 -5.94 11.21 12.84
N VAL A 42 -4.70 11.54 12.45
CA VAL A 42 -3.70 12.09 13.37
C VAL A 42 -4.05 13.55 13.70
N VAL A 43 -4.30 13.83 14.97
CA VAL A 43 -4.56 15.18 15.50
C VAL A 43 -3.41 15.57 16.43
N ASN A 44 -2.92 16.79 16.27
CA ASN A 44 -2.00 17.39 17.23
C ASN A 44 -2.83 18.11 18.30
N ASP A 45 -2.82 17.59 19.53
CA ASP A 45 -3.44 18.27 20.65
C ASP A 45 -2.66 19.56 20.93
N THR A 46 -3.30 20.70 20.71
CA THR A 46 -2.68 22.03 20.86
C THR A 46 -2.37 22.39 22.30
N ILE A 47 -2.95 21.68 23.27
CA ILE A 47 -2.76 21.90 24.71
C ILE A 47 -1.61 21.04 25.24
N THR A 48 -1.54 19.77 24.84
CA THR A 48 -0.53 18.84 25.33
C THR A 48 0.69 18.69 24.41
N GLY A 49 0.58 19.12 23.15
CA GLY A 49 1.58 18.89 22.10
C GLY A 49 1.71 17.41 21.71
N ILE A 50 0.79 16.55 22.20
CA ILE A 50 0.80 15.13 21.93
C ILE A 50 0.06 14.89 20.61
N VAL A 51 0.71 14.12 19.74
CA VAL A 51 0.17 13.73 18.46
C VAL A 51 -0.52 12.37 18.61
N THR A 52 -1.84 12.34 18.52
CA THR A 52 -2.67 11.14 18.74
C THR A 52 -3.50 10.79 17.51
N TRP A 53 -3.65 9.49 17.25
CA TRP A 53 -4.67 8.97 16.34
C TRP A 53 -6.06 9.03 16.97
N ASP A 54 -7.08 9.32 16.17
CA ASP A 54 -8.49 9.11 16.53
C ASP A 54 -8.92 7.63 16.65
N GLY A 55 -8.12 6.67 16.17
CA GLY A 55 -8.44 5.24 16.20
C GLY A 55 -9.51 4.81 15.20
N ILE A 56 -9.94 5.71 14.30
CA ILE A 56 -11.04 5.46 13.38
C ILE A 56 -10.52 4.70 12.15
N VAL A 57 -11.01 3.48 11.98
CA VAL A 57 -10.74 2.64 10.82
C VAL A 57 -12.00 2.55 9.96
N PRO A 58 -12.03 3.17 8.76
CA PRO A 58 -13.17 3.07 7.85
C PRO A 58 -13.54 1.61 7.52
N PRO A 59 -14.77 1.31 7.07
CA PRO A 59 -15.18 -0.06 6.68
C PRO A 59 -14.35 -0.62 5.52
N GLN A 60 -14.04 0.22 4.53
CA GLN A 60 -13.10 -0.10 3.45
C GLN A 60 -11.71 -0.41 4.01
N CYS A 61 -11.48 -0.08 5.28
CA CYS A 61 -10.23 -0.16 5.99
C CYS A 61 -10.10 -1.31 7.01
N GLN A 62 -11.02 -2.27 7.00
CA GLN A 62 -10.98 -3.38 7.96
C GLN A 62 -9.93 -4.45 7.60
N PRO A 63 -9.43 -5.22 8.59
CA PRO A 63 -8.52 -6.34 8.37
C PRO A 63 -9.15 -7.44 7.50
N ASN A 64 -8.34 -8.12 6.70
CA ASN A 64 -8.80 -9.19 5.81
C ASN A 64 -7.77 -10.34 5.80
N PRO A 65 -8.18 -11.61 5.99
CA PRO A 65 -7.27 -12.75 6.08
C PRO A 65 -6.42 -13.00 4.82
N PHE A 66 -6.78 -12.41 3.67
CA PHE A 66 -6.01 -12.51 2.43
C PHE A 66 -5.01 -11.37 2.24
N ILE A 67 -4.92 -10.44 3.19
CA ILE A 67 -4.05 -9.28 3.11
C ILE A 67 -3.07 -9.32 4.27
N LEU A 68 -1.80 -9.45 3.90
CA LEU A 68 -0.70 -9.56 4.83
C LEU A 68 0.19 -8.33 4.69
N ARG A 69 0.80 -7.89 5.79
CA ARG A 69 1.93 -6.96 5.77
C ARG A 69 3.18 -7.67 6.23
N LEU A 70 4.33 -7.20 5.76
CA LEU A 70 5.62 -7.62 6.29
C LEU A 70 5.94 -6.77 7.51
N SER A 71 6.07 -7.39 8.68
CA SER A 71 6.43 -6.70 9.92
C SER A 71 7.90 -6.27 9.94
N ALA A 72 8.27 -5.41 10.88
CA ALA A 72 9.67 -5.03 11.12
C ALA A 72 10.57 -6.22 11.47
N ASN A 73 10.00 -7.31 11.98
CA ASN A 73 10.69 -8.57 12.26
C ASN A 73 10.78 -9.49 11.03
N LEU A 74 10.47 -8.98 9.84
CA LEU A 74 10.50 -9.73 8.57
C LEU A 74 9.53 -10.92 8.54
N THR A 75 8.40 -10.81 9.24
CA THR A 75 7.35 -11.84 9.27
C THR A 75 6.08 -11.34 8.61
N TRP A 76 5.43 -12.19 7.82
CA TRP A 76 4.11 -11.88 7.27
C TRP A 76 3.05 -12.01 8.37
N VAL A 77 2.34 -10.92 8.64
CA VAL A 77 1.26 -10.84 9.63
C VAL A 77 -0.01 -10.28 8.99
N LEU A 78 -1.18 -10.53 9.60
CA LEU A 78 -2.43 -9.92 9.16
C LEU A 78 -2.27 -8.39 9.10
N ALA A 79 -2.67 -7.78 8.00
CA ALA A 79 -2.59 -6.35 7.83
C ALA A 79 -3.65 -5.65 8.71
N HIS A 80 -3.19 -4.78 9.62
CA HIS A 80 -4.01 -3.91 10.45
C HIS A 80 -3.49 -2.48 10.32
N GLU A 81 -4.41 -1.53 10.33
CA GLU A 81 -4.02 -0.13 10.50
C GLU A 81 -3.51 0.10 11.93
N PRO A 82 -2.41 0.84 12.11
CA PRO A 82 -1.59 1.44 11.05
C PRO A 82 -0.58 0.48 10.42
N LEU A 83 -0.50 0.41 9.09
CA LEU A 83 0.39 -0.56 8.43
C LEU A 83 1.88 -0.38 8.73
N HIS A 84 2.31 0.87 8.92
CA HIS A 84 3.72 1.17 9.16
C HIS A 84 4.06 1.43 10.65
N ALA A 85 3.17 1.09 11.59
CA ALA A 85 3.34 1.36 13.03
C ALA A 85 4.68 0.89 13.62
N ASP A 86 5.23 -0.22 13.13
CA ASP A 86 6.52 -0.80 13.53
C ASP A 86 7.68 -0.47 12.56
N ILE A 87 7.42 0.26 11.47
CA ILE A 87 8.38 0.60 10.41
C ILE A 87 8.86 2.06 10.54
N ASP A 88 7.96 3.04 10.77
CA ASP A 88 8.33 4.43 11.13
C ASP A 88 7.97 4.71 12.60
N ALA A 89 8.38 3.76 13.46
CA ALA A 89 8.10 3.62 14.89
C ALA A 89 8.36 4.83 15.80
N ASN A 90 8.84 5.95 15.25
CA ASN A 90 9.06 7.21 15.95
C ASN A 90 8.13 8.35 15.48
N LYS A 91 7.08 8.03 14.73
CA LYS A 91 6.00 8.95 14.34
C LYS A 91 4.64 8.31 14.59
N THR A 92 3.62 9.12 14.85
CA THR A 92 2.21 8.71 14.78
C THR A 92 1.87 8.49 13.31
N MET A 93 1.32 7.33 12.95
CA MET A 93 1.26 6.85 11.57
C MET A 93 -0.05 6.14 11.33
N GLU A 94 -0.66 6.27 10.13
CA GLU A 94 -2.02 5.79 9.86
C GLU A 94 -2.53 5.78 8.42
N LEU A 95 -3.17 4.67 8.07
CA LEU A 95 -3.86 4.45 6.81
C LEU A 95 -2.94 4.49 5.60
N ASP A 96 -2.20 3.41 5.45
CA ASP A 96 -1.58 3.08 4.17
C ASP A 96 -2.36 1.92 3.59
N ARG A 97 -2.92 2.08 2.40
CA ARG A 97 -3.73 1.01 1.83
C ARG A 97 -3.29 0.57 0.45
N ALA A 98 -2.65 -0.59 0.48
CA ALA A 98 -2.60 -1.56 -0.61
C ALA A 98 -3.96 -2.26 -0.88
N TRP A 99 -4.97 -2.11 0.00
CA TRP A 99 -6.31 -2.74 -0.11
C TRP A 99 -6.90 -2.63 -1.50
N LEU A 100 -6.82 -1.43 -2.07
CA LEU A 100 -7.68 -1.16 -3.18
C LEU A 100 -7.14 -1.80 -4.46
N LEU A 101 -5.84 -2.08 -4.51
CA LEU A 101 -5.20 -2.80 -5.61
C LEU A 101 -5.75 -4.21 -5.87
N LEU A 102 -6.66 -4.77 -5.05
CA LEU A 102 -6.90 -6.22 -5.00
C LEU A 102 -8.35 -6.72 -5.14
N THR A 103 -9.35 -5.86 -5.35
CA THR A 103 -10.77 -6.29 -5.31
C THR A 103 -11.24 -7.19 -6.46
N PRO A 104 -10.57 -7.30 -7.63
CA PRO A 104 -10.92 -8.32 -8.63
C PRO A 104 -9.69 -9.16 -9.06
N PHE A 105 -9.12 -9.97 -8.17
CA PHE A 105 -8.12 -10.97 -8.57
C PHE A 105 -8.66 -12.40 -8.51
N GLY A 106 -9.17 -12.84 -9.66
CA GLY A 106 -9.11 -14.23 -10.09
C GLY A 106 -7.73 -14.53 -10.70
N GLN A 107 -7.18 -15.69 -10.37
CA GLN A 107 -5.91 -16.29 -10.82
C GLN A 107 -5.28 -15.73 -12.12
N ARG A 108 -4.54 -14.62 -12.05
CA ARG A 108 -3.68 -14.18 -13.16
C ARG A 108 -2.37 -13.61 -12.62
N GLN A 109 -1.26 -14.28 -12.94
CA GLN A 109 0.08 -13.79 -12.67
C GLN A 109 0.38 -12.65 -13.65
N THR A 110 0.75 -11.48 -13.15
CA THR A 110 1.24 -10.39 -14.00
C THR A 110 2.40 -9.67 -13.32
N PHE A 111 3.42 -9.43 -14.14
CA PHE A 111 4.75 -8.91 -13.82
C PHE A 111 4.74 -7.58 -13.05
N GLY A 112 5.83 -7.33 -12.32
CA GLY A 112 6.02 -6.21 -11.40
C GLY A 112 5.71 -4.85 -12.01
N VAL A 113 4.66 -4.23 -11.49
CA VAL A 113 4.28 -2.84 -11.76
C VAL A 113 4.84 -2.00 -10.61
N ILE A 114 5.56 -0.93 -10.95
CA ILE A 114 5.97 0.09 -9.97
C ILE A 114 4.94 1.22 -10.10
N GLY A 115 4.05 1.34 -9.12
CA GLY A 115 3.13 2.47 -9.03
C GLY A 115 3.81 3.65 -8.33
N LEU A 116 3.85 4.82 -8.97
CA LEU A 116 4.28 6.06 -8.35
C LEU A 116 3.06 6.89 -7.98
N VAL A 117 3.02 7.39 -6.75
CA VAL A 117 1.97 8.33 -6.34
C VAL A 117 2.54 9.74 -6.43
N ALA A 118 1.91 10.60 -7.24
CA ALA A 118 2.26 12.01 -7.28
C ALA A 118 1.71 12.71 -6.03
N LEU A 119 2.50 12.67 -4.96
CA LEU A 119 2.22 13.33 -3.69
C LEU A 119 3.04 14.62 -3.60
N ALA A 120 2.70 15.61 -4.41
CA ALA A 120 3.20 16.97 -4.23
C ALA A 120 2.34 17.70 -3.18
N SER A 121 2.57 17.37 -1.91
CA SER A 121 2.03 18.09 -0.76
C SER A 121 3.20 18.54 0.10
N GLY A 122 3.33 19.84 0.32
CA GLY A 122 4.44 20.39 1.06
C GLY A 122 4.13 21.78 1.59
N ARG A 123 4.74 22.14 2.73
CA ARG A 123 4.65 23.48 3.34
C ARG A 123 5.04 24.63 2.39
N SER A 124 5.78 24.33 1.33
CA SER A 124 6.18 25.31 0.32
C SER A 124 5.36 25.14 -0.95
N VAL A 125 4.32 25.97 -1.10
CA VAL A 125 3.53 26.13 -2.32
C VAL A 125 4.37 26.47 -3.55
N ALA A 126 5.59 26.99 -3.38
CA ALA A 126 6.44 27.46 -4.48
C ALA A 126 6.89 26.36 -5.45
N PHE A 127 6.92 25.09 -5.02
CA PHE A 127 7.43 23.98 -5.84
C PHE A 127 6.41 22.87 -6.07
N ILE A 128 5.19 22.99 -5.52
CA ILE A 128 4.16 21.94 -5.63
C ILE A 128 3.87 21.64 -7.10
N ASP A 129 3.57 22.67 -7.90
CA ASP A 129 3.24 22.46 -9.31
C ASP A 129 4.46 21.98 -10.10
N THR A 130 5.67 22.48 -9.84
CA THR A 130 6.89 21.99 -10.51
C THR A 130 7.16 20.50 -10.27
N VAL A 131 7.08 20.06 -9.02
CA VAL A 131 7.29 18.64 -8.66
C VAL A 131 6.18 17.77 -9.24
N ARG A 132 4.94 18.25 -9.17
CA ARG A 132 3.77 17.58 -9.73
C ARG A 132 3.89 17.38 -11.24
N GLU A 133 4.21 18.44 -11.99
CA GLU A 133 4.41 18.36 -13.43
C GLU A 133 5.53 17.39 -13.78
N ALA A 134 6.64 17.41 -13.03
CA ALA A 134 7.72 16.44 -13.21
C ALA A 134 7.26 14.99 -12.98
N GLN A 135 6.45 14.73 -11.95
CA GLN A 135 5.92 13.39 -11.64
C GLN A 135 4.91 12.88 -12.69
N LEU A 136 4.04 13.77 -13.18
CA LEU A 136 3.04 13.45 -14.21
C LEU A 136 3.65 13.31 -15.60
N GLY A 137 4.74 14.02 -15.87
CA GLY A 137 5.45 13.97 -17.15
C GLY A 137 6.39 12.77 -17.33
N ILE A 138 6.55 11.90 -16.32
CA ILE A 138 7.39 10.70 -16.46
C ILE A 138 6.67 9.66 -17.32
N ASP A 139 7.19 9.44 -18.53
CA ASP A 139 6.75 8.38 -19.42
C ASP A 139 7.79 7.24 -19.42
N LEU A 140 7.52 6.22 -18.59
CA LEU A 140 8.34 5.01 -18.53
C LEU A 140 7.46 3.77 -18.72
N LEU A 141 8.01 2.78 -19.42
CA LEU A 141 7.36 1.48 -19.56
C LEU A 141 7.10 0.88 -18.18
N ASN A 142 5.87 0.44 -17.94
CA ASN A 142 5.41 -0.12 -16.68
C ASN A 142 5.37 0.84 -15.48
N LEU A 143 5.42 2.15 -15.72
CA LEU A 143 5.13 3.17 -14.73
C LEU A 143 3.72 3.73 -14.96
N ARG A 144 3.00 3.95 -13.85
CA ARG A 144 1.78 4.74 -13.82
C ARG A 144 1.84 5.71 -12.65
N THR A 145 1.36 6.93 -12.90
CA THR A 145 1.29 8.00 -11.90
C THR A 145 -0.16 8.27 -11.53
N VAL A 146 -0.48 8.23 -10.24
CA VAL A 146 -1.78 8.64 -9.72
C VAL A 146 -1.71 10.04 -9.14
N ASP A 147 -2.67 10.86 -9.51
CA ASP A 147 -2.80 12.22 -9.03
C ASP A 147 -3.69 12.32 -7.77
N ALA A 148 -3.11 12.89 -6.71
CA ALA A 148 -3.77 13.18 -5.43
C ALA A 148 -4.26 14.64 -5.27
N LYS A 149 -4.05 15.53 -6.25
CA LYS A 149 -4.46 16.95 -6.16
C LYS A 149 -5.98 17.08 -5.95
N GLY A 150 -6.35 17.96 -5.02
CA GLY A 150 -7.73 18.20 -4.64
C GLY A 150 -8.30 17.20 -3.63
N LEU A 151 -7.54 16.20 -3.19
CA LEU A 151 -7.97 15.35 -2.08
C LEU A 151 -7.97 16.13 -0.75
N PRO A 152 -8.96 15.90 0.13
CA PRO A 152 -9.10 16.64 1.38
C PRO A 152 -7.89 16.48 2.32
N LEU A 153 -7.32 17.59 2.75
CA LEU A 153 -6.23 17.64 3.72
C LEU A 153 -6.77 17.74 5.15
N GLN A 154 -5.93 17.33 6.11
CA GLN A 154 -6.08 17.61 7.52
C GLN A 154 -5.97 19.13 7.79
N PRO A 155 -6.35 19.61 9.00
CA PRO A 155 -6.24 21.02 9.35
C PRO A 155 -4.83 21.61 9.24
N ASP A 156 -3.79 20.77 9.24
CA ASP A 156 -2.40 21.19 9.04
C ASP A 156 -2.04 21.57 7.60
N THR A 157 -2.98 21.40 6.64
CA THR A 157 -2.83 21.71 5.22
C THR A 157 -1.70 20.95 4.51
N LEU A 158 -1.21 19.87 5.12
CA LEU A 158 -0.07 19.09 4.63
C LEU A 158 -0.44 17.63 4.42
N HIS A 159 -1.14 17.04 5.39
CA HIS A 159 -1.43 15.62 5.40
C HIS A 159 -2.80 15.30 4.83
N LEU A 160 -2.93 14.17 4.13
CA LEU A 160 -4.23 13.68 3.66
C LEU A 160 -5.08 13.25 4.87
N SER A 161 -6.36 13.62 4.86
CA SER A 161 -7.35 13.12 5.84
C SER A 161 -7.64 11.62 5.64
N THR A 162 -8.22 10.94 6.64
CA THR A 162 -8.61 9.52 6.52
C THR A 162 -9.49 9.25 5.28
N PRO A 163 -10.55 10.04 4.98
CA PRO A 163 -11.33 9.85 3.77
C PRO A 163 -10.54 10.10 2.48
N ALA A 164 -9.58 11.03 2.50
CA ALA A 164 -8.70 11.30 1.35
C ALA A 164 -7.76 10.13 1.09
N GLN A 165 -7.21 9.51 2.13
CA GLN A 165 -6.39 8.30 2.02
C GLN A 165 -7.20 7.12 1.44
N VAL A 166 -8.47 6.97 1.84
CA VAL A 166 -9.37 5.97 1.22
C VAL A 166 -9.50 6.24 -0.29
N ARG A 167 -9.82 7.47 -0.69
CA ARG A 167 -9.97 7.84 -2.11
C ARG A 167 -8.66 7.73 -2.91
N LEU A 168 -7.52 8.00 -2.28
CA LEU A 168 -6.22 7.82 -2.92
C LEU A 168 -5.95 6.34 -3.18
N GLY A 169 -6.22 5.49 -2.19
CA GLY A 169 -6.27 4.05 -2.36
C GLY A 169 -7.13 3.69 -3.56
N GLU A 170 -8.32 4.29 -3.68
CA GLU A 170 -9.29 4.00 -4.75
C GLU A 170 -8.67 4.19 -6.13
N LYS A 171 -8.02 5.33 -6.32
CA LYS A 171 -7.32 5.67 -7.56
C LYS A 171 -6.14 4.74 -7.86
N LEU A 172 -5.38 4.34 -6.84
CA LEU A 172 -4.24 3.43 -7.00
C LEU A 172 -4.70 2.06 -7.52
N ALA A 173 -5.81 1.55 -6.99
CA ALA A 173 -6.44 0.33 -7.49
C ALA A 173 -6.78 0.37 -8.95
N GLU A 174 -7.59 1.38 -9.31
CA GLU A 174 -8.17 1.51 -10.62
C GLU A 174 -7.06 1.60 -11.65
N THR A 175 -6.02 2.36 -11.31
CA THR A 175 -4.82 2.52 -12.13
C THR A 175 -4.08 1.20 -12.33
N TYR A 176 -3.91 0.41 -11.27
CA TYR A 176 -3.27 -0.90 -11.37
C TYR A 176 -4.10 -1.88 -12.19
N LEU A 177 -5.43 -1.90 -12.03
CA LEU A 177 -6.33 -2.76 -12.79
C LEU A 177 -6.34 -2.42 -14.27
N GLN A 178 -6.31 -1.12 -14.62
CA GLN A 178 -6.18 -0.65 -16.00
C GLN A 178 -4.82 -0.99 -16.62
N PHE A 179 -3.81 -1.23 -15.78
CA PHE A 179 -2.48 -1.63 -16.26
C PHE A 179 -2.42 -3.11 -16.65
N LEU A 180 -3.32 -3.96 -16.15
CA LEU A 180 -3.29 -5.39 -16.44
C LEU A 180 -3.58 -5.67 -17.92
N PRO A 181 -2.78 -6.52 -18.60
CA PRO A 181 -3.01 -6.88 -19.98
C PRO A 181 -4.38 -7.55 -20.15
N SER A 182 -5.21 -7.00 -21.03
CA SER A 182 -6.63 -7.36 -21.17
C SER A 182 -6.90 -8.58 -22.07
N GLY A 183 -5.88 -9.35 -22.47
CA GLY A 183 -6.01 -10.45 -23.44
C GLY A 183 -4.98 -11.58 -23.29
N PRO A 184 -5.12 -12.70 -24.03
CA PRO A 184 -4.04 -13.69 -24.16
C PRO A 184 -2.81 -13.00 -24.76
N ILE A 185 -1.65 -13.23 -24.16
CA ILE A 185 -0.37 -12.67 -24.61
C ILE A 185 -0.03 -13.29 -25.97
N SER A 186 -0.42 -12.66 -27.07
CA SER A 186 0.36 -12.76 -28.30
C SER A 186 1.52 -11.80 -28.12
N SER A 187 2.74 -12.32 -28.02
CA SER A 187 3.94 -11.49 -27.97
C SER A 187 4.28 -11.01 -29.38
N PRO A 188 4.22 -9.71 -29.73
CA PRO A 188 5.05 -9.19 -30.79
C PRO A 188 6.39 -8.82 -30.15
N THR A 189 7.44 -9.55 -30.52
CA THR A 189 8.83 -9.16 -30.23
C THR A 189 9.07 -7.76 -30.83
N PRO A 190 9.34 -6.70 -30.03
CA PRO A 190 9.69 -5.41 -30.60
C PRO A 190 11.12 -5.50 -31.15
N PRO A 191 11.40 -5.00 -32.36
CA PRO A 191 12.77 -4.90 -32.83
C PRO A 191 13.55 -3.93 -31.94
N LEU A 192 14.72 -4.36 -31.48
CA LEU A 192 15.69 -3.55 -30.75
C LEU A 192 16.11 -2.35 -31.62
N VAL A 193 15.58 -1.17 -31.31
CA VAL A 193 16.12 0.10 -31.81
C VAL A 193 16.73 0.84 -30.62
N TRP A 194 18.05 0.77 -30.51
CA TRP A 194 18.83 1.54 -29.55
C TRP A 194 18.76 3.03 -29.89
N CYS A 195 18.47 3.84 -28.87
CA CYS A 195 18.50 5.29 -28.88
C CYS A 195 19.88 5.82 -29.29
N ARG A 196 19.92 6.73 -30.29
CA ARG A 196 21.00 7.70 -30.47
C ARG A 196 20.38 9.08 -30.76
N LYS A 197 20.46 9.97 -29.77
CA LYS A 197 21.01 11.33 -29.87
C LYS A 197 20.44 12.20 -28.76
N LEU A 198 21.24 12.42 -27.71
CA LEU A 198 21.33 13.70 -27.02
C LEU A 198 22.80 13.88 -26.59
N LEU A 199 23.57 14.45 -27.51
CA LEU A 199 24.63 15.42 -27.24
C LEU A 199 24.33 16.60 -28.17
#